data_AF-U1QSZ4-F1
#
_entry.id   AF-U1QSZ4-F1
#
_cell.length_a   1.000
_cell.length_b   1.000
_cell.length_c   1.000
_cell.angle_alpha   90.00
_cell.angle_beta   90.00
_cell.angle_gamma   90.00
#
_symmetry.space_group_name_H-M   'P 1'
#
loop_
_entity.id
_entity.type
_entity.pdbx_description
1 polymer ?
#
loop_
_entity_poly.entity_id
_entity_poly.type
_entity_poly.pdbx_seq_one_letter_code
_entity_poly.pdbx_strand_id
1 'polypeptide(L)'
;MTPGFSLRRIVFRRRYLHALIATDPHEAAARCINYWASKWRSTPVETPGMRDQLTLNGWVGTEIADGLDTMRELFSTVADPIVRSDLFPHSDSQPQAPTRLQTSRILVAARSLSLGGRVASEVWCFDTRVSQRNTPTTKEDIGHYLQDLAVTLQLDELLLAQPELLFEGDLPTDHLFAGRNVIAMRQAATKESRRRR
;
A
#
# COMPACT_ATOMS: atom_id res chain seq x y z
N MET A 1 25.04 3.96 -20.68
CA MET A 1 24.74 4.64 -19.40
C MET A 1 24.35 3.57 -18.40
N THR A 2 25.22 3.23 -17.45
CA THR A 2 24.89 2.30 -16.36
C THR A 2 23.89 3.00 -15.43
N PRO A 3 22.73 2.39 -15.10
CA PRO A 3 21.83 2.97 -14.13
C PRO A 3 22.57 3.04 -12.80
N GLY A 4 22.76 4.26 -12.29
CA GLY A 4 23.56 4.52 -11.10
C GLY A 4 23.11 3.66 -9.92
N PHE A 5 24.05 2.93 -9.33
CA PHE A 5 23.89 2.29 -8.03
C PHE A 5 23.63 3.39 -6.98
N SER A 6 22.37 3.67 -6.69
CA SER A 6 21.98 4.59 -5.62
C SER A 6 21.94 3.82 -4.30
N LEU A 7 22.80 4.18 -3.34
CA LEU A 7 22.76 3.65 -1.97
C LEU A 7 21.39 3.87 -1.33
N ARG A 8 20.66 4.93 -1.72
CA ARG A 8 19.28 5.16 -1.27
C ARG A 8 18.33 4.05 -1.73
N ARG A 9 18.52 3.47 -2.91
CA ARG A 9 17.69 2.38 -3.46
C ARG A 9 17.88 1.05 -2.71
N ILE A 10 19.02 0.87 -2.04
CA ILE A 10 19.32 -0.30 -1.19
C ILE A 10 18.63 -0.17 0.19
N VAL A 11 18.54 1.07 0.71
CA VAL A 11 17.97 1.40 2.02
C VAL A 11 16.45 1.60 1.96
N PHE A 12 15.95 2.28 0.93
CA PHE A 12 14.54 2.57 0.67
C PHE A 12 14.04 1.66 -0.46
N ARG A 13 13.48 0.52 -0.06
CA ARG A 13 13.17 -0.60 -0.97
C ARG A 13 11.74 -0.61 -1.50
N ARG A 14 10.89 0.33 -1.06
CA ARG A 14 9.51 0.40 -1.53
C ARG A 14 9.50 0.78 -3.00
N ARG A 15 8.73 0.03 -3.78
CA ARG A 15 8.52 0.27 -5.21
C ARG A 15 7.21 1.02 -5.39
N TYR A 16 7.24 2.00 -6.28
CA TYR A 16 6.12 2.86 -6.62
C TYR A 16 5.87 2.68 -8.11
N LEU A 17 4.60 2.59 -8.47
CA LEU A 17 4.13 2.84 -9.81
C LEU A 17 3.59 4.26 -9.85
N HIS A 18 4.12 5.05 -10.78
CA HIS A 18 3.59 6.34 -11.18
C HIS A 18 3.14 6.23 -12.65
N ALA A 19 1.88 6.57 -12.94
CA ALA A 19 1.32 6.44 -14.27
C ALA A 19 0.41 7.61 -14.62
N LEU A 20 0.42 8.01 -15.90
CA LEU A 20 -0.52 8.96 -16.46
C LEU A 20 -1.58 8.21 -17.25
N ILE A 21 -2.85 8.37 -16.88
CA ILE A 21 -3.97 7.56 -17.36
C ILE A 21 -5.03 8.46 -18.00
N ALA A 22 -5.58 8.05 -19.14
CA ALA A 22 -6.58 8.76 -19.95
C ALA A 22 -8.02 8.63 -19.40
N THR A 23 -8.19 8.75 -18.08
CA THR A 23 -9.50 8.64 -17.42
C THR A 23 -9.58 9.59 -16.22
N ASP A 24 -10.77 9.75 -15.65
CA ASP A 24 -11.00 10.57 -14.45
C ASP A 24 -10.37 9.92 -13.20
N PRO A 25 -10.06 10.70 -12.15
CA PRO A 25 -9.28 10.18 -11.03
C PRO A 25 -10.04 9.14 -10.18
N HIS A 26 -11.38 9.16 -10.17
CA HIS A 26 -12.17 8.15 -9.46
C HIS A 26 -12.09 6.81 -10.18
N GLU A 27 -12.30 6.82 -11.50
CA GLU A 27 -12.17 5.61 -12.32
C GLU A 27 -10.73 5.09 -12.33
N ALA A 28 -9.74 5.97 -12.41
CA ALA A 28 -8.32 5.58 -12.37
C ALA A 28 -7.96 4.87 -11.06
N ALA A 29 -8.38 5.43 -9.92
CA ALA A 29 -8.18 4.80 -8.61
C ALA A 29 -8.94 3.48 -8.49
N ALA A 30 -10.19 3.43 -8.97
CA ALA A 30 -11.02 2.22 -8.92
C ALA A 30 -10.39 1.07 -9.72
N ARG A 31 -9.85 1.32 -10.91
CA ARG A 31 -9.15 0.30 -11.72
C ARG A 31 -7.95 -0.28 -10.99
N CYS A 32 -7.11 0.55 -10.40
CA CYS A 32 -5.98 0.08 -9.62
C CYS A 32 -6.42 -0.72 -8.39
N ILE A 33 -7.44 -0.27 -7.65
CA ILE A 33 -8.00 -1.00 -6.51
C ILE A 33 -8.57 -2.36 -6.93
N ASN A 34 -9.32 -2.40 -8.03
CA ASN A 34 -9.91 -3.62 -8.59
C ASN A 34 -8.83 -4.60 -9.07
N TYR A 35 -7.75 -4.10 -9.65
CA TYR A 35 -6.59 -4.92 -9.98
C TYR A 35 -6.05 -5.62 -8.73
N TRP A 36 -5.78 -4.89 -7.65
CA TRP A 36 -5.29 -5.50 -6.40
C TRP A 36 -6.30 -6.45 -5.77
N ALA A 37 -7.59 -6.10 -5.81
CA ALA A 37 -8.67 -6.96 -5.37
C ALA A 37 -8.67 -8.31 -6.11
N SER A 38 -8.38 -8.32 -7.42
CA SER A 38 -8.30 -9.53 -8.22
C SER A 38 -7.10 -10.42 -7.88
N LYS A 39 -6.03 -9.84 -7.33
CA LYS A 39 -4.82 -10.59 -6.94
C LYS A 39 -4.88 -11.14 -5.52
N TRP A 40 -5.71 -10.55 -4.65
CA TRP A 40 -5.86 -10.99 -3.27
C TRP A 40 -6.89 -12.09 -3.12
N ARG A 41 -6.69 -12.92 -2.09
CA ARG A 41 -7.59 -14.05 -1.79
C ARG A 41 -8.86 -13.59 -1.07
N SER A 42 -8.80 -12.47 -0.37
CA SER A 42 -9.94 -11.92 0.38
C SER A 42 -10.32 -10.54 -0.14
N THR A 43 -11.55 -10.13 0.18
CA THR A 43 -12.05 -8.78 -0.09
C THR A 43 -11.08 -7.74 0.48
N PRO A 44 -10.63 -6.76 -0.34
CA PRO A 44 -9.83 -5.65 0.14
C PRO A 44 -10.54 -4.91 1.26
N VAL A 45 -9.81 -4.58 2.31
CA VAL A 45 -10.32 -3.73 3.39
C VAL A 45 -9.59 -2.40 3.36
N GLU A 46 -10.37 -1.33 3.29
CA GLU A 46 -9.85 0.04 3.33
C GLU A 46 -9.41 0.42 4.74
N THR A 47 -8.30 1.15 4.83
CA THR A 47 -7.83 1.73 6.07
C THR A 47 -8.73 2.93 6.43
N PRO A 48 -9.42 2.89 7.58
CA PRO A 48 -10.37 3.95 7.95
C PRO A 48 -9.71 5.34 7.97
N GLY A 49 -10.36 6.31 7.34
CA GLY A 49 -9.92 7.72 7.30
C GLY A 49 -8.82 8.03 6.28
N MET A 50 -8.19 7.03 5.64
CA MET A 50 -7.16 7.30 4.62
C MET A 50 -7.72 7.96 3.37
N ARG A 51 -8.92 7.56 2.94
CA ARG A 51 -9.65 8.20 1.84
C ARG A 51 -9.83 9.70 2.10
N ASP A 52 -10.32 10.05 3.29
CA ASP A 52 -10.53 11.45 3.69
C ASP A 52 -9.21 12.23 3.71
N GLN A 53 -8.13 11.63 4.24
CA GLN A 53 -6.82 12.28 4.25
C GLN A 53 -6.28 12.51 2.83
N LEU A 54 -6.46 11.56 1.90
CA LEU A 54 -6.09 11.76 0.50
C LEU A 54 -6.90 12.89 -0.13
N THR A 55 -8.22 12.91 0.11
CA THR A 55 -9.11 13.96 -0.40
C THR A 55 -8.74 15.35 0.13
N LEU A 56 -8.37 15.45 1.40
CA LEU A 56 -7.85 16.71 1.99
C LEU A 56 -6.57 17.22 1.29
N ASN A 57 -5.81 16.32 0.66
CA ASN A 57 -4.60 16.66 -0.09
C ASN A 57 -4.85 16.76 -1.62
N GLY A 58 -6.11 16.75 -2.07
CA GLY A 58 -6.47 16.82 -3.49
C GLY A 58 -6.34 15.50 -4.26
N TRP A 59 -6.31 14.38 -3.55
CA TRP A 59 -6.20 13.03 -4.13
C TRP A 59 -7.45 12.21 -3.90
N VAL A 60 -7.78 11.38 -4.89
CA VAL A 60 -8.84 10.38 -4.84
C VAL A 60 -8.20 9.01 -4.69
N GLY A 61 -8.61 8.24 -3.69
CA GLY A 61 -8.06 6.91 -3.48
C GLY A 61 -8.16 6.45 -2.04
N THR A 62 -7.43 5.40 -1.70
CA THR A 62 -7.44 4.82 -0.36
C THR A 62 -6.21 3.93 -0.14
N GLU A 63 -6.03 3.49 1.10
CA GLU A 63 -5.07 2.45 1.45
C GLU A 63 -5.82 1.16 1.71
N ILE A 64 -5.54 0.11 0.95
CA ILE A 64 -6.17 -1.20 1.03
C ILE A 64 -5.21 -2.24 1.64
N ALA A 65 -5.79 -3.21 2.34
CA ALA A 65 -5.12 -4.41 2.85
C ALA A 65 -5.92 -5.66 2.49
N ASP A 66 -5.30 -6.84 2.48
CA ASP A 66 -6.01 -8.11 2.35
C ASP A 66 -6.93 -8.31 3.58
N GLY A 67 -8.23 -8.56 3.37
CA GLY A 67 -9.23 -8.61 4.45
C GLY A 67 -8.99 -9.68 5.52
N LEU A 68 -8.24 -10.75 5.20
CA LEU A 68 -7.81 -11.75 6.19
C LEU A 68 -6.96 -11.12 7.31
N ASP A 69 -6.23 -10.06 6.97
CA ASP A 69 -5.29 -9.40 7.86
C ASP A 69 -5.96 -8.44 8.83
N THR A 70 -7.00 -7.73 8.37
CA THR A 70 -7.82 -6.89 9.25
C THR A 70 -8.66 -7.70 10.22
N MET A 71 -9.18 -8.86 9.80
CA MET A 71 -9.88 -9.77 10.71
C MET A 71 -8.94 -10.25 11.82
N ARG A 72 -7.68 -10.57 11.50
CA ARG A 72 -6.66 -10.93 12.50
C ARG A 72 -6.31 -9.76 13.44
N GLU A 73 -6.17 -8.53 12.94
CA GLU A 73 -5.96 -7.36 13.82
C GLU A 73 -7.15 -7.17 14.79
N LEU A 74 -8.39 -7.38 14.33
CA LEU A 74 -9.59 -7.33 15.17
C LEU A 74 -9.69 -8.50 16.17
N PHE A 75 -9.27 -9.72 15.79
CA PHE A 75 -9.23 -10.86 16.71
C PHE A 75 -8.06 -10.80 17.70
N SER A 76 -6.94 -10.15 17.35
CA SER A 76 -5.82 -9.93 18.28
C SER A 76 -6.16 -8.98 19.43
N THR A 77 -7.14 -8.08 19.24
CA THR A 77 -7.64 -7.20 20.31
C THR A 77 -8.64 -7.89 21.26
N VAL A 78 -9.15 -9.08 20.91
CA VAL A 78 -10.12 -9.85 21.74
C VAL A 78 -9.47 -11.08 22.40
N ALA A 79 -8.26 -11.46 21.99
CA ALA A 79 -7.51 -12.58 22.57
C ALA A 79 -6.54 -12.16 23.70
N ASP A 80 -6.86 -11.09 24.43
CA ASP A 80 -6.22 -10.85 25.72
C ASP A 80 -7.28 -10.72 26.82
N PRO A 81 -7.78 -11.86 27.30
CA PRO A 81 -8.12 -11.93 28.71
C PRO A 81 -7.66 -13.23 29.37
N ILE A 82 -6.80 -13.03 30.38
CA ILE A 82 -6.76 -13.74 31.67
C ILE A 82 -6.02 -15.10 31.69
N VAL A 83 -5.18 -15.20 32.73
CA VAL A 83 -4.79 -16.39 33.53
C VAL A 83 -3.34 -16.82 33.28
N ARG A 84 -2.47 -17.06 34.26
CA ARG A 84 -2.36 -16.88 35.72
C ARG A 84 -1.07 -17.64 36.08
N SER A 85 -0.30 -17.11 37.01
CA SER A 85 0.58 -17.83 37.95
C SER A 85 1.53 -18.94 37.48
N ASP A 86 2.75 -18.77 37.97
CA ASP A 86 3.81 -19.76 38.17
C ASP A 86 3.35 -21.21 38.41
N LEU A 87 4.27 -22.11 37.99
CA LEU A 87 4.37 -23.55 38.22
C LEU A 87 3.94 -24.39 37.01
N PHE A 88 4.90 -24.77 36.14
CA PHE A 88 5.14 -26.13 35.62
C PHE A 88 6.44 -26.15 34.77
N PRO A 89 7.22 -27.25 34.77
CA PRO A 89 8.53 -27.32 34.12
C PRO A 89 8.42 -27.50 32.60
N HIS A 90 9.48 -27.09 31.91
CA HIS A 90 9.60 -26.95 30.46
C HIS A 90 9.15 -28.21 29.69
N SER A 91 8.11 -28.03 28.88
CA SER A 91 7.79 -28.91 27.76
C SER A 91 8.11 -28.15 26.47
N ASP A 92 9.25 -28.49 25.85
CA ASP A 92 9.69 -27.98 24.56
C ASP A 92 8.75 -28.46 23.46
N SER A 93 7.66 -27.73 23.28
CA SER A 93 6.83 -27.74 22.08
C SER A 93 6.18 -26.38 22.00
N GLN A 94 7.02 -25.35 21.82
CA GLN A 94 6.54 -24.04 21.41
C GLN A 94 5.71 -24.29 20.15
N PRO A 95 4.40 -23.98 20.12
CA PRO A 95 3.66 -24.02 18.87
C PRO A 95 4.42 -23.06 17.95
N GLN A 96 5.02 -23.61 16.89
CA GLN A 96 5.68 -22.81 15.88
C GLN A 96 4.66 -21.77 15.47
N ALA A 97 4.94 -20.51 15.83
CA ALA A 97 4.10 -19.40 15.45
C ALA A 97 3.86 -19.56 13.94
N PRO A 98 2.61 -19.70 13.49
CA PRO A 98 2.33 -19.96 12.09
C PRO A 98 3.08 -18.89 11.31
N THR A 99 3.95 -19.36 10.41
CA THR A 99 4.83 -18.60 9.53
C THR A 99 4.13 -17.29 9.16
N ARG A 100 4.53 -16.20 9.86
CA ARG A 100 3.86 -14.90 9.82
C ARG A 100 3.67 -14.51 8.36
N LEU A 101 2.44 -14.38 7.90
CA LEU A 101 2.10 -13.66 6.67
C LEU A 101 1.80 -12.22 7.10
N GLN A 102 2.78 -11.31 7.04
CA GLN A 102 2.51 -9.88 7.18
C GLN A 102 2.07 -9.33 5.83
N THR A 103 0.76 -9.38 5.61
CA THR A 103 -0.10 -8.25 5.23
C THR A 103 0.57 -7.12 4.42
N SER A 104 0.60 -7.20 3.10
CA SER A 104 0.97 -6.06 2.24
C SER A 104 -0.15 -5.00 2.30
N ARG A 105 0.18 -3.72 2.49
CA ARG A 105 -0.81 -2.63 2.47
C ARG A 105 -0.54 -1.74 1.27
N ILE A 106 -1.44 -1.71 0.31
CA ILE A 106 -1.24 -0.94 -0.92
C ILE A 106 -1.99 0.38 -0.83
N LEU A 107 -1.30 1.48 -1.08
CA LEU A 107 -1.94 2.78 -1.26
C LEU A 107 -2.08 3.04 -2.74
N VAL A 108 -3.31 3.41 -3.11
CA VAL A 108 -3.68 3.85 -4.44
C VAL A 108 -4.18 5.29 -4.30
N ALA A 109 -3.62 6.19 -5.08
CA ALA A 109 -4.05 7.58 -5.13
C ALA A 109 -4.00 8.10 -6.56
N ALA A 110 -5.05 8.80 -6.96
CA ALA A 110 -5.21 9.40 -8.27
C ALA A 110 -5.56 10.88 -8.12
N ARG A 111 -5.06 11.74 -9.00
CA ARG A 111 -5.49 13.15 -9.08
C ARG A 111 -5.72 13.55 -10.53
N SER A 112 -6.61 14.49 -10.75
CA SER A 112 -6.82 15.06 -12.08
C SER A 112 -5.56 15.78 -12.56
N LEU A 113 -5.16 15.50 -13.79
CA LEU A 113 -4.08 16.18 -14.49
C LEU A 113 -4.65 16.94 -15.68
N SER A 114 -4.32 18.23 -15.80
CA SER A 114 -4.74 19.04 -16.94
C SER A 114 -3.75 18.85 -18.10
N LEU A 115 -4.00 17.85 -18.95
CA LEU A 115 -3.17 17.59 -20.12
C LEU A 115 -3.91 18.01 -21.41
N GLY A 116 -3.67 19.25 -21.85
CA GLY A 116 -4.13 19.73 -23.17
C GLY A 116 -5.64 19.65 -23.41
N GLY A 117 -6.46 19.85 -22.36
CA GLY A 117 -7.93 19.80 -22.46
C GLY A 117 -8.54 18.40 -22.53
N ARG A 118 -7.72 17.35 -22.38
CA ARG A 118 -8.19 15.96 -22.29
C ARG A 118 -8.32 15.54 -20.83
N VAL A 119 -9.23 14.61 -20.57
CA VAL A 119 -9.35 13.97 -19.26
C VAL A 119 -8.11 13.11 -19.05
N ALA A 120 -7.32 13.47 -18.05
CA ALA A 120 -6.13 12.74 -17.65
C ALA A 120 -6.05 12.70 -16.13
N SER A 121 -5.48 11.62 -15.62
CA SER A 121 -5.21 11.45 -14.20
C SER A 121 -3.81 10.95 -13.97
N GLU A 122 -3.18 11.51 -12.95
CA GLU A 122 -1.94 10.99 -12.40
C GLU A 122 -2.29 9.98 -11.31
N VAL A 123 -1.72 8.79 -11.40
CA VAL A 123 -1.95 7.70 -10.46
C VAL A 123 -0.65 7.24 -9.83
N TRP A 124 -0.73 7.03 -8.52
CA TRP A 124 0.30 6.45 -7.67
C TRP A 124 -0.22 5.17 -7.03
N CYS A 125 0.60 4.13 -7.12
CA CYS A 125 0.31 2.84 -6.50
C CYS A 125 1.57 2.25 -5.87
N PHE A 126 1.56 1.95 -4.57
CA PHE A 126 2.75 1.45 -3.87
C PHE A 126 2.43 0.75 -2.55
N ASP A 127 3.36 -0.08 -2.09
CA ASP A 127 3.28 -0.69 -0.75
C ASP A 127 3.68 0.30 0.35
N THR A 128 2.85 0.36 1.38
CA THR A 128 2.95 1.28 2.51
C THR A 128 3.41 0.61 3.80
N ARG A 129 3.67 -0.70 3.83
CA ARG A 129 4.39 -1.32 4.96
C ARG A 129 5.88 -1.23 4.77
N VAL A 130 6.57 -0.76 5.81
CA VAL A 130 8.02 -0.95 5.97
C VAL A 130 8.14 -2.29 6.67
N SER A 131 8.55 -3.36 5.99
CA SER A 131 9.28 -4.41 6.69
C SER A 131 10.70 -4.47 6.17
N GLN A 132 11.54 -3.74 6.89
CA GLN A 132 12.88 -4.22 7.19
C GLN A 132 12.70 -5.61 7.83
N ARG A 133 13.18 -6.65 7.14
CA ARG A 133 13.32 -8.03 7.62
C ARG A 133 12.02 -8.78 7.98
N ASN A 134 11.88 -9.96 7.38
CA ASN A 134 11.20 -11.14 7.94
C ASN A 134 9.69 -11.30 7.73
N THR A 135 9.23 -11.23 6.49
CA THR A 135 7.95 -11.86 6.13
C THR A 135 7.91 -12.38 4.70
N PRO A 136 7.21 -13.50 4.41
CA PRO A 136 7.32 -14.29 3.18
C PRO A 136 6.30 -13.80 2.14
N THR A 137 6.26 -12.50 1.88
CA THR A 137 6.02 -12.02 0.51
C THR A 137 7.40 -11.64 0.01
N THR A 138 7.93 -12.41 -0.92
CA THR A 138 9.22 -12.08 -1.53
C THR A 138 9.09 -10.68 -2.11
N LYS A 139 10.07 -9.81 -1.88
CA LYS A 139 10.04 -8.41 -2.36
C LYS A 139 9.93 -8.34 -3.89
N GLU A 140 10.29 -9.44 -4.52
CA GLU A 140 10.12 -9.77 -5.92
C GLU A 140 8.62 -9.76 -6.35
N ASP A 141 7.69 -10.10 -5.46
CA ASP A 141 6.26 -10.29 -5.78
C ASP A 141 5.53 -8.96 -5.98
N ILE A 142 5.63 -8.01 -5.05
CA ILE A 142 4.96 -6.70 -5.18
C ILE A 142 5.49 -5.91 -6.37
N GLY A 143 6.80 -5.98 -6.61
CA GLY A 143 7.39 -5.34 -7.78
C GLY A 143 6.90 -5.95 -9.09
N HIS A 144 6.69 -7.27 -9.12
CA HIS A 144 6.09 -7.96 -10.25
C HIS A 144 4.63 -7.55 -10.45
N TYR A 145 3.82 -7.45 -9.38
CA TYR A 145 2.44 -6.97 -9.46
C TYR A 145 2.33 -5.50 -9.90
N LEU A 146 3.24 -4.61 -9.48
CA LEU A 146 3.26 -3.24 -9.98
C LEU A 146 3.59 -3.18 -11.47
N GLN A 147 4.47 -4.06 -11.94
CA GLN A 147 4.78 -4.18 -13.37
C GLN A 147 3.62 -4.78 -14.16
N ASP A 148 2.96 -5.81 -13.63
CA ASP A 148 1.77 -6.42 -14.22
C ASP A 148 0.58 -5.44 -14.25
N LEU A 149 0.43 -4.58 -13.23
CA LEU A 149 -0.53 -3.47 -13.25
C LEU A 149 -0.19 -2.47 -14.37
N ALA A 150 1.08 -2.10 -14.54
CA ALA A 150 1.49 -1.23 -15.64
C ALA A 150 1.18 -1.86 -17.01
N VAL A 151 1.41 -3.16 -17.18
CA VAL A 151 1.03 -3.90 -18.40
C VAL A 151 -0.48 -3.94 -18.58
N THR A 152 -1.26 -4.15 -17.51
CA THR A 152 -2.72 -4.14 -17.57
C THR A 152 -3.26 -2.80 -18.04
N LEU A 153 -2.75 -1.69 -17.47
CA LEU A 153 -3.12 -0.34 -17.91
C LEU A 153 -2.71 -0.05 -19.36
N GLN A 154 -1.60 -0.63 -19.82
CA GLN A 154 -1.16 -0.53 -21.21
C GLN A 154 -2.09 -1.29 -22.16
N LEU A 155 -2.52 -2.50 -21.78
CA LEU A 155 -3.44 -3.34 -22.56
C LEU A 155 -4.83 -2.74 -22.64
N ASP A 156 -5.27 -2.04 -21.59
CA ASP A 156 -6.53 -1.28 -21.58
C ASP A 156 -6.45 0.01 -22.43
N GLU A 157 -5.31 0.30 -23.08
CA GLU A 157 -5.05 1.52 -23.86
C GLU A 157 -5.25 2.83 -23.08
N LEU A 158 -5.12 2.77 -21.74
CA LEU A 158 -5.36 3.91 -20.88
C LEU A 158 -4.10 4.75 -20.62
N LEU A 159 -2.90 4.23 -20.89
CA LEU A 159 -1.66 4.94 -20.59
C LEU A 159 -1.40 6.08 -21.58
N LEU A 160 -1.24 7.29 -21.04
CA LEU A 160 -0.89 8.50 -21.79
C LEU A 160 0.63 8.64 -22.00
N ALA A 161 1.41 7.99 -21.14
CA ALA A 161 2.86 8.00 -21.17
C ALA A 161 3.40 6.67 -20.63
N GLN A 162 4.69 6.41 -20.84
CA GLN A 162 5.35 5.26 -20.23
C GLN A 162 5.25 5.36 -18.70
N PRO A 163 4.75 4.32 -18.02
CA PRO A 163 4.63 4.33 -16.57
C PRO A 163 6.00 4.20 -15.92
N GLU A 164 6.20 4.93 -14.83
CA GLU A 164 7.46 5.00 -14.11
C GLU A 164 7.42 4.08 -12.89
N LEU A 165 8.38 3.16 -12.81
CA LEU A 165 8.62 2.33 -11.64
C LEU A 165 9.74 2.96 -10.80
N LEU A 166 9.34 3.65 -9.74
CA LEU A 166 10.22 4.43 -8.87
C LEU A 166 10.51 3.68 -7.57
N PHE A 167 11.56 4.10 -6.86
CA PHE A 167 11.81 3.68 -5.48
C PHE A 167 11.52 4.83 -4.52
N GLU A 168 11.15 4.52 -3.27
CA GLU A 168 10.94 5.55 -2.23
C GLU A 168 12.14 6.50 -2.10
N GLY A 169 13.35 5.99 -2.25
CA GLY A 169 14.58 6.80 -2.17
C GLY A 169 14.74 7.82 -3.30
N ASP A 170 13.99 7.66 -4.39
CA ASP A 170 13.98 8.54 -5.55
C ASP A 170 12.96 9.69 -5.38
N LEU A 171 12.08 9.61 -4.37
CA LEU A 171 11.09 10.65 -4.08
C LEU A 171 11.69 11.81 -3.26
N PRO A 172 11.31 13.07 -3.55
CA PRO A 172 11.59 14.21 -2.69
C PRO A 172 11.07 13.98 -1.26
N THR A 173 11.75 14.53 -0.26
CA THR A 173 11.38 14.30 1.16
C THR A 173 10.06 14.98 1.54
N ASP A 174 9.73 16.07 0.86
CA ASP A 174 8.49 16.83 0.95
C ASP A 174 7.35 16.22 0.11
N HIS A 175 7.61 15.18 -0.69
CA HIS A 175 6.58 14.51 -1.48
C HIS A 175 5.51 13.87 -0.60
N LEU A 176 4.22 14.04 -0.93
CA LEU A 176 3.11 13.52 -0.13
C LEU A 176 3.22 12.02 0.16
N PHE A 177 3.72 11.26 -0.82
CA PHE A 177 3.89 9.81 -0.72
C PHE A 177 5.26 9.36 -0.21
N ALA A 178 6.13 10.28 0.23
CA ALA A 178 7.32 9.91 0.98
C ALA A 178 6.94 9.17 2.26
N GLY A 179 7.68 8.14 2.66
CA GLY A 179 7.26 7.25 3.75
C GLY A 179 6.94 7.96 5.07
N ARG A 180 7.67 9.03 5.41
CA ARG A 180 7.37 9.87 6.58
C ARG A 180 5.99 10.52 6.52
N ASN A 181 5.63 11.07 5.35
CA ASN A 181 4.36 11.76 5.14
C ASN A 181 3.19 10.76 5.11
N VAL A 182 3.39 9.58 4.54
CA VAL A 182 2.40 8.48 4.58
C VAL A 182 2.15 8.00 6.02
N ILE A 183 3.19 7.88 6.85
CA ILE A 183 3.04 7.54 8.27
C ILE A 183 2.24 8.61 9.01
N ALA A 184 2.56 9.89 8.78
CA ALA A 184 1.83 11.01 9.38
C ALA A 184 0.35 11.03 8.95
N MET A 185 0.09 10.79 7.66
CA MET A 185 -1.26 10.68 7.11
C MET A 185 -2.08 9.58 7.78
N ARG A 186 -1.49 8.39 7.97
CA ARG A 186 -2.16 7.27 8.67
C ARG A 186 -2.45 7.58 10.14
N GLN A 187 -1.53 8.27 10.82
CA GLN A 187 -1.76 8.73 12.20
C GLN A 187 -2.92 9.72 12.27
N ALA A 188 -3.00 10.67 11.33
CA ALA A 188 -4.10 11.61 11.23
C ALA A 188 -5.44 10.88 10.94
N ALA A 189 -5.45 9.93 10.00
CA ALA A 189 -6.60 9.08 9.70
C ALA A 189 -7.10 8.29 10.92
N THR A 190 -6.17 7.73 11.70
CA THR A 190 -6.50 6.99 12.94
C THR A 190 -7.09 7.92 14.00
N LYS A 191 -6.54 9.12 14.16
CA LYS A 191 -7.06 10.12 15.10
C LYS A 191 -8.46 10.58 14.72
N GLU A 192 -8.70 10.83 13.44
CA GLU A 192 -9.98 11.30 12.94
C GLU A 192 -11.06 10.20 13.01
N SER A 193 -10.73 8.97 12.61
CA SER A 193 -11.67 7.84 12.71
C SER A 193 -12.10 7.52 14.15
N ARG A 194 -11.24 7.77 15.14
CA ARG A 194 -11.59 7.66 16.57
C ARG A 194 -12.50 8.77 17.06
N ARG A 195 -12.39 9.99 16.50
CA ARG A 195 -13.26 11.12 16.86
C ARG A 195 -14.68 10.99 16.34
N ARG A 196 -14.86 10.24 15.26
CA ARG A 196 -16.16 10.02 14.60
C ARG A 196 -16.92 8.80 15.11
N ARG A 197 -16.34 8.00 16.00
CA ARG A 197 -17.01 6.91 16.74
C ARG A 197 -17.55 7.44 18.06
#